data_AF-A0A9P6AZJ5-F1
#
_entry.id   AF-A0A9P6AZJ5-F1
#
_cell.length_a   1.000
_cell.length_b   1.000
_cell.length_c   1.000
_cell.angle_alpha   90.00
_cell.angle_beta   90.00
_cell.angle_gamma   90.00
#
_symmetry.space_group_name_H-M   'P 1'
#
loop_
_entity.id
_entity.type
_entity.pdbx_description
1 polymer ?
#
loop_
_entity_poly.entity_id
_entity_poly.type
_entity_poly.pdbx_seq_one_letter_code
_entity_poly.pdbx_strand_id
1 'polypeptide(L)'
;LNICGESFIAANGDRVKAPGVHFSHTGVMAGVCHHDHVVMWVNMWTPSEQEFYALALIDMIMAKLPTHWQVGILYNISCQIHCSILKWNPLPWWIPHIVFRISVFNAYFHQWVCQLWYNHWKGGVWGLTDGEGCECLWNDLQHLIPNLCVTRFHQCLFVLDLQIEHLDCLKMQQAGVWLEK
;
A
#
# COMPACT_ATOMS: atom_id res chain seq x y z
N LEU A 1 12.94 -18.47 3.79
CA LEU A 1 12.65 -17.05 3.46
C LEU A 1 11.50 -16.89 2.46
N ASN A 2 11.28 -17.82 1.50
CA ASN A 2 10.13 -17.76 0.56
C ASN A 2 8.78 -18.29 1.09
N ILE A 3 8.78 -19.02 2.22
CA ILE A 3 7.58 -19.70 2.76
C ILE A 3 6.42 -18.73 3.03
N CYS A 4 6.73 -17.46 3.33
CA CYS A 4 5.71 -16.45 3.58
C CYS A 4 5.03 -15.92 2.30
N GLY A 5 5.76 -15.86 1.18
CA GLY A 5 5.21 -15.51 -0.13
C GLY A 5 4.20 -16.54 -0.61
N GLU A 6 4.49 -17.81 -0.34
CA GLU A 6 3.63 -18.95 -0.68
C GLU A 6 2.36 -19.04 0.18
N SER A 7 2.36 -18.43 1.38
CA SER A 7 1.22 -18.45 2.31
C SER A 7 0.17 -17.37 2.02
N PHE A 8 0.53 -16.31 1.27
CA PHE A 8 -0.37 -15.19 1.01
C PHE A 8 -1.16 -15.43 -0.29
N ILE A 9 -2.47 -15.70 -0.16
CA ILE A 9 -3.37 -16.05 -1.28
C ILE A 9 -3.52 -14.90 -2.31
N ALA A 10 -3.15 -13.67 -1.97
CA ALA A 10 -3.18 -12.56 -2.94
C ALA A 10 -2.05 -12.65 -4.00
N ALA A 11 -1.01 -13.47 -3.76
CA ALA A 11 0.11 -13.68 -4.67
C ALA A 11 -0.14 -14.86 -5.64
N ASN A 12 -1.38 -15.08 -6.06
CA ASN A 12 -1.66 -16.06 -7.11
C ASN A 12 -1.29 -15.45 -8.48
N GLY A 13 0.03 -15.28 -8.72
CA GLY A 13 0.60 -14.73 -9.95
C GLY A 13 0.21 -15.50 -11.21
N ASP A 14 -0.29 -16.73 -11.04
CA ASP A 14 -0.73 -17.61 -12.12
C ASP A 14 -2.18 -17.39 -12.56
N ARG A 15 -2.98 -16.63 -11.80
CA ARG A 15 -4.35 -16.29 -12.19
C ARG A 15 -4.39 -14.88 -12.79
N VAL A 16 -4.23 -14.83 -14.11
CA VAL A 16 -4.69 -13.72 -14.94
C VAL A 16 -6.18 -13.49 -14.64
N LYS A 17 -6.50 -12.47 -13.83
CA LYS A 17 -7.89 -12.16 -13.41
C LYS A 17 -8.77 -11.63 -14.54
N ALA A 18 -8.24 -11.41 -15.74
CA ALA A 18 -9.03 -11.20 -16.97
C ALA A 18 -8.14 -11.43 -18.20
N PRO A 19 -8.61 -12.11 -19.26
CA PRO A 19 -7.85 -12.22 -20.50
C PRO A 19 -7.62 -10.81 -21.06
N GLY A 20 -6.34 -10.47 -21.27
CA GLY A 20 -5.83 -9.11 -21.52
C GLY A 20 -6.18 -8.51 -22.88
N VAL A 21 -7.47 -8.36 -23.20
CA VAL A 21 -7.90 -7.76 -24.47
C VAL A 21 -8.79 -6.52 -24.29
N HIS A 22 -9.38 -6.28 -23.11
CA HIS A 22 -10.39 -5.20 -22.96
C HIS A 22 -10.23 -4.25 -21.76
N PHE A 23 -9.20 -4.39 -20.93
CA PHE A 23 -9.01 -3.51 -19.77
C PHE A 23 -7.66 -2.79 -19.88
N SER A 24 -7.70 -1.45 -19.95
CA SER A 24 -6.54 -0.56 -20.06
C SER A 24 -5.73 -0.44 -18.76
N HIS A 25 -6.31 -0.87 -17.63
CA HIS A 25 -5.74 -0.78 -16.29
C HIS A 25 -5.83 -2.14 -15.59
N THR A 26 -4.75 -2.53 -14.91
CA THR A 26 -4.72 -3.77 -14.12
C THR A 26 -5.01 -3.51 -12.64
N GLY A 27 -4.75 -2.30 -12.15
CA GLY A 27 -5.14 -1.86 -10.80
C GLY A 27 -4.49 -0.54 -10.38
N VAL A 28 -4.71 -0.16 -9.13
CA VAL A 28 -4.12 1.02 -8.47
C VAL A 28 -3.38 0.56 -7.23
N MET A 29 -2.19 1.11 -6.99
CA MET A 29 -1.48 0.97 -5.72
C MET A 29 -1.37 2.35 -5.08
N ALA A 30 -1.68 2.46 -3.80
CA ALA A 30 -1.66 3.74 -3.08
C ALA A 30 -0.93 3.61 -1.75
N GLY A 31 -0.38 4.74 -1.32
CA GLY A 31 0.18 4.94 0.01
C GLY A 31 -0.70 5.94 0.73
N VAL A 32 -1.28 5.52 1.85
CA VAL A 32 -2.07 6.37 2.74
C VAL A 32 -1.28 6.68 3.99
N CYS A 33 -1.50 7.86 4.57
CA CYS A 33 -0.95 8.18 5.88
C CYS A 33 -1.81 7.57 7.00
N HIS A 34 -1.33 7.71 8.24
CA HIS A 34 -2.03 7.24 9.44
C HIS A 34 -3.41 7.90 9.67
N HIS A 35 -3.69 9.01 8.99
CA HIS A 35 -4.97 9.73 9.03
C HIS A 35 -5.90 9.33 7.87
N ASP A 36 -5.61 8.23 7.17
CA ASP A 36 -6.35 7.72 6.01
C ASP A 36 -6.37 8.64 4.79
N HIS A 37 -5.49 9.64 4.72
CA HIS A 37 -5.32 10.48 3.53
C HIS A 37 -4.38 9.84 2.52
N VAL A 38 -4.71 9.99 1.23
CA VAL A 38 -3.87 9.49 0.15
C VAL A 38 -2.65 10.39 0.01
N VAL A 39 -1.45 9.85 0.29
CA VAL A 39 -0.19 10.59 0.13
C VAL A 39 0.23 10.55 -1.33
N MET A 40 0.14 9.37 -1.93
CA MET A 40 0.50 9.15 -3.33
C MET A 40 -0.14 7.86 -3.83
N TRP A 41 -0.43 7.81 -5.12
CA TRP A 41 -0.90 6.61 -5.79
C TRP A 41 -0.21 6.43 -7.13
N VAL A 42 -0.18 5.19 -7.60
CA VAL A 42 0.41 4.81 -8.89
C VAL A 42 -0.54 3.90 -9.63
N ASN A 43 -0.61 4.10 -10.94
CA ASN A 43 -1.35 3.23 -11.83
C ASN A 43 -0.54 1.98 -12.19
N MET A 44 -1.14 0.80 -12.04
CA MET A 44 -0.52 -0.48 -12.41
C MET A 44 -0.93 -0.88 -13.83
N TRP A 45 0.07 -1.01 -14.70
CA TRP A 45 -0.08 -1.32 -16.12
C TRP A 45 0.39 -2.74 -16.47
N THR A 46 1.21 -3.37 -15.62
CA THR A 46 1.54 -4.78 -15.75
C THR A 46 0.57 -5.66 -14.96
N PRO A 47 0.32 -6.91 -15.40
CA PRO A 47 -0.40 -7.89 -14.60
C PRO A 47 0.32 -8.14 -13.27
N SER A 48 -0.48 -8.32 -12.20
CA SER A 48 -0.10 -8.56 -10.80
C SER A 48 0.50 -7.38 -10.03
N GLU A 49 0.30 -7.38 -8.72
CA GLU A 49 0.99 -6.52 -7.76
C GLU A 49 2.45 -6.95 -7.68
N GLN A 50 3.28 -6.38 -8.56
CA GLN A 50 4.72 -6.62 -8.51
C GLN A 50 5.36 -5.77 -7.42
N GLU A 51 6.36 -6.34 -6.75
CA GLU A 51 7.09 -5.68 -5.67
C GLU A 51 7.65 -4.30 -6.07
N PHE A 52 8.02 -4.14 -7.35
CA PHE A 52 8.60 -2.89 -7.83
C PHE A 52 7.66 -1.69 -7.71
N TYR A 53 6.33 -1.88 -7.77
CA TYR A 53 5.38 -0.77 -7.59
C TYR A 53 5.44 -0.24 -6.16
N ALA A 54 5.51 -1.15 -5.18
CA ALA A 54 5.65 -0.77 -3.78
C ALA A 54 7.00 -0.08 -3.54
N LEU A 55 8.10 -0.61 -4.09
CA LEU A 55 9.41 0.02 -3.97
C LEU A 55 9.45 1.43 -4.59
N ALA A 56 8.88 1.60 -5.78
CA ALA A 56 8.80 2.90 -6.45
C ALA A 56 7.95 3.89 -5.65
N LEU A 57 6.81 3.44 -5.11
CA LEU A 57 5.95 4.27 -4.27
C LEU A 57 6.68 4.72 -2.99
N ILE A 58 7.40 3.81 -2.34
CA ILE A 58 8.22 4.12 -1.16
C ILE A 58 9.29 5.15 -1.51
N ASP A 59 10.05 4.95 -2.59
CA ASP A 59 11.10 5.88 -3.02
C ASP A 59 10.53 7.29 -3.28
N MET A 60 9.41 7.38 -4.01
CA MET A 60 8.77 8.66 -4.30
C MET A 60 8.21 9.36 -3.05
N ILE A 61 7.67 8.61 -2.10
CA ILE A 61 7.18 9.19 -0.83
C ILE A 61 8.37 9.68 0.00
N MET A 62 9.41 8.85 0.18
CA MET A 62 10.59 9.19 0.97
C MET A 62 11.34 10.40 0.39
N ALA A 63 11.43 10.51 -0.94
CA ALA A 63 12.05 11.65 -1.61
C ALA A 63 11.33 12.99 -1.34
N LYS A 64 10.04 12.95 -0.98
CA LYS A 64 9.25 14.14 -0.62
C LYS A 64 9.26 14.45 0.88
N LEU A 65 9.68 13.50 1.72
CA LEU A 65 9.73 13.66 3.16
C LEU A 65 11.10 14.19 3.63
N PRO A 66 11.15 14.88 4.78
CA PRO A 66 12.43 15.30 5.35
C PRO A 66 13.34 14.11 5.68
N THR A 67 14.61 14.19 5.29
CA THR A 67 15.59 13.09 5.42
C THR A 67 15.91 12.68 6.87
N HIS A 68 15.59 13.52 7.85
CA HIS A 68 15.83 13.22 9.27
C HIS A 68 14.66 12.48 9.94
N TRP A 69 13.54 12.29 9.23
CA TRP A 69 12.39 11.58 9.78
C TRP A 69 12.62 10.08 9.78
N GLN A 70 12.02 9.40 10.77
CA GLN A 70 11.83 7.96 10.74
C GLN A 70 10.40 7.67 10.27
N VAL A 71 10.26 6.86 9.23
CA VAL A 71 8.99 6.56 8.59
C VAL A 71 8.63 5.10 8.82
N GLY A 72 7.43 4.88 9.36
CA GLY A 72 6.85 3.56 9.49
C GLY A 72 6.07 3.18 8.22
N ILE A 73 6.38 2.02 7.63
CA ILE A 73 5.61 1.44 6.53
C ILE A 73 4.86 0.19 7.00
N LEU A 74 3.53 0.23 6.91
CA LEU A 74 2.66 -0.93 7.05
C LEU A 74 2.33 -1.48 5.68
N TYR A 75 2.65 -2.75 5.47
CA TYR A 75 2.28 -3.44 4.23
C TYR A 75 2.09 -4.93 4.48
N ASN A 76 1.15 -5.53 3.75
CA ASN A 76 0.71 -6.92 3.98
C ASN A 76 1.82 -7.93 3.73
N ILE A 77 2.77 -7.61 2.84
CA ILE A 77 3.97 -8.41 2.59
C ILE A 77 5.26 -7.64 2.94
N SER A 78 5.21 -6.73 3.92
CA SER A 78 6.37 -5.92 4.30
C SER A 78 7.59 -6.74 4.73
N CYS A 79 7.39 -7.93 5.30
CA CYS A 79 8.50 -8.83 5.63
C CYS A 79 9.28 -9.29 4.39
N GLN A 80 8.58 -9.50 3.27
CA GLN A 80 9.18 -9.91 2.00
C GLN A 80 9.91 -8.72 1.36
N ILE A 81 9.25 -7.55 1.33
CA ILE A 81 9.87 -6.31 0.84
C ILE A 81 11.13 -6.00 1.62
N HIS A 82 11.08 -6.03 2.95
CA HIS A 82 12.25 -5.74 3.77
C HIS A 82 13.40 -6.72 3.47
N CYS A 83 13.12 -8.02 3.36
CA CYS A 83 14.15 -9.01 2.98
C CYS A 83 14.71 -8.77 1.58
N SER A 84 13.86 -8.41 0.61
CA SER A 84 14.26 -8.11 -0.76
C SER A 84 15.15 -6.87 -0.80
N ILE A 85 14.81 -5.82 -0.03
CA ILE A 85 15.63 -4.62 0.04
C ILE A 85 16.98 -4.93 0.68
N LEU A 86 17.03 -5.71 1.76
CA LEU A 86 18.31 -6.10 2.38
C LEU A 86 19.18 -6.96 1.44
N LYS A 87 18.55 -7.76 0.56
CA LYS A 87 19.26 -8.64 -0.38
C LYS A 87 19.79 -7.90 -1.60
N TRP A 88 18.98 -7.05 -2.21
CA TRP A 88 19.27 -6.42 -3.49
C TRP A 88 19.66 -4.94 -3.38
N ASN A 89 19.43 -4.35 -2.22
CA ASN A 89 19.71 -2.95 -1.90
C ASN A 89 19.19 -1.91 -2.92
N PRO A 90 17.93 -1.99 -3.37
CA PRO A 90 17.34 -1.02 -4.30
C PRO A 90 17.16 0.39 -3.70
N LEU A 91 17.08 0.52 -2.37
CA LEU A 91 16.81 1.79 -1.67
C LEU A 91 17.87 2.09 -0.57
N PRO A 92 19.16 2.20 -0.94
CA PRO A 92 20.26 2.20 0.03
C PRO A 92 20.20 3.37 1.02
N TRP A 93 19.76 4.53 0.56
CA TRP A 93 19.72 5.76 1.35
C TRP A 93 18.56 5.77 2.36
N TRP A 94 17.46 5.09 2.05
CA TRP A 94 16.24 5.18 2.84
C TRP A 94 16.14 4.12 3.92
N ILE A 95 16.83 2.98 3.78
CA ILE A 95 16.73 1.85 4.72
C ILE A 95 16.93 2.24 6.20
N PRO A 96 17.91 3.07 6.58
CA PRO A 96 18.08 3.47 7.98
C PRO A 96 16.91 4.29 8.54
N HIS A 97 16.11 4.89 7.66
CA HIS A 97 15.01 5.78 7.99
C HIS A 97 13.66 5.07 7.97
N ILE A 98 13.59 3.81 7.52
CA ILE A 98 12.34 3.08 7.35
C ILE A 98 12.22 1.96 8.37
N VAL A 99 11.05 1.86 9.00
CA VAL A 99 10.68 0.73 9.83
C VAL A 99 9.52 -0.02 9.17
N PHE A 100 9.75 -1.28 8.79
CA PHE A 100 8.72 -2.13 8.19
C PHE A 100 7.92 -2.89 9.25
N ARG A 101 6.58 -2.88 9.13
CA ARG A 101 5.66 -3.69 9.92
C ARG A 101 4.49 -4.21 9.07
N ILE A 102 3.75 -5.15 9.63
CA ILE A 102 2.53 -5.72 9.05
C ILE A 102 1.35 -5.28 9.93
N SER A 103 0.19 -5.03 9.33
CA SER A 103 -1.05 -4.79 10.07
C SER A 103 -1.39 -6.00 10.97
N VAL A 104 -2.15 -5.77 12.04
CA VAL A 104 -2.37 -6.80 13.09
C VAL A 104 -2.99 -8.05 12.50
N PHE A 105 -4.04 -7.91 11.70
CA PHE A 105 -4.71 -9.06 11.09
C PHE A 105 -3.82 -9.75 10.06
N ASN A 106 -3.07 -8.98 9.27
CA ASN A 106 -2.21 -9.57 8.25
C ASN A 106 -1.01 -10.29 8.83
N ALA A 107 -0.51 -9.90 10.00
CA ALA A 107 0.63 -10.57 10.64
C ALA A 107 0.34 -12.05 10.94
N TYR A 108 -0.90 -12.41 11.28
CA TYR A 108 -1.26 -13.80 11.60
C TYR A 108 -1.24 -14.75 10.39
N PHE A 109 -1.35 -14.22 9.17
CA PHE A 109 -1.16 -15.02 7.95
C PHE A 109 0.31 -15.30 7.61
N HIS A 110 1.24 -14.77 8.41
CA HIS A 110 2.67 -14.95 8.23
C HIS A 110 3.23 -15.98 9.22
N GLN A 111 4.45 -16.43 8.94
CA GLN A 111 5.19 -17.36 9.80
C GLN A 111 5.37 -16.78 11.22
N TRP A 112 5.48 -17.65 12.23
CA TRP A 112 5.63 -17.25 13.64
C TRP A 112 6.73 -16.21 13.87
N VAL A 113 7.89 -16.37 13.21
CA VAL A 113 8.99 -15.40 13.28
C VAL A 113 8.54 -14.02 12.77
N CYS A 114 7.77 -13.96 11.68
CA CYS A 114 7.25 -12.69 11.18
C CYS A 114 6.25 -12.06 12.15
N GLN A 115 5.42 -12.85 12.83
CA GLN A 115 4.54 -12.37 13.90
C GLN A 115 5.30 -11.82 15.11
N LEU A 116 6.54 -12.27 15.34
CA LEU A 116 7.39 -11.72 16.39
C LEU A 116 8.04 -10.40 15.99
N TRP A 117 8.60 -10.33 14.78
CA TRP A 117 9.45 -9.22 14.35
C TRP A 117 8.69 -8.08 13.65
N TYR A 118 7.66 -8.41 12.87
CA TYR A 118 6.94 -7.46 12.02
C TYR A 118 5.56 -7.07 12.54
N ASN A 119 5.10 -7.62 13.67
CA ASN A 119 3.83 -7.19 14.26
C ASN A 119 3.96 -5.76 14.80
N HIS A 120 3.10 -4.85 14.34
CA HIS A 120 3.20 -3.43 14.67
C HIS A 120 2.92 -3.13 16.15
N TRP A 121 2.05 -3.89 16.85
CA TRP A 121 1.77 -3.70 18.28
C TRP A 121 3.00 -3.92 19.17
N LYS A 122 4.02 -4.59 18.65
CA LYS A 122 5.29 -4.79 19.37
C LYS A 122 6.24 -3.59 19.24
N GLY A 123 5.90 -2.58 18.43
CA GLY A 123 6.69 -1.36 18.29
C GLY A 123 5.96 -0.15 18.87
N GLY A 124 6.65 0.65 19.69
CA GLY A 124 6.06 1.85 20.31
C GLY A 124 5.75 3.02 19.35
N VAL A 125 6.16 2.93 18.08
CA VAL A 125 6.09 4.03 17.10
C VAL A 125 4.79 4.05 16.29
N TRP A 126 3.93 3.04 16.44
CA TRP A 126 2.78 2.81 15.54
C TRP A 126 1.44 3.32 16.07
N GLY A 127 1.40 3.79 17.33
CA GLY A 127 0.16 4.23 17.95
C GLY A 127 -0.92 3.14 17.95
N LEU A 128 -2.18 3.55 17.78
CA LEU A 128 -3.36 2.66 17.70
C LEU A 128 -3.75 2.34 16.24
N THR A 129 -2.83 2.49 15.29
CA THR A 129 -3.12 2.20 13.87
C THR A 129 -3.47 0.73 13.69
N ASP A 130 -4.56 0.41 13.00
CA ASP A 130 -4.86 -0.96 12.57
C ASP A 130 -4.10 -1.33 11.28
N GLY A 131 -3.81 -0.31 10.46
CA GLY A 131 -3.14 -0.43 9.18
C GLY A 131 -4.09 -0.76 8.02
N GLU A 132 -5.38 -0.42 8.13
CA GLU A 132 -6.42 -0.72 7.14
C GLU A 132 -6.75 0.45 6.19
N GLY A 133 -6.01 1.57 6.27
CA GLY A 133 -6.36 2.78 5.52
C GLY A 133 -6.43 2.58 3.99
N CYS A 134 -5.59 1.69 3.44
CA CYS A 134 -5.65 1.34 2.02
C CYS A 134 -6.93 0.54 1.71
N GLU A 135 -7.29 -0.42 2.55
CA GLU A 135 -8.51 -1.21 2.44
C GLU A 135 -9.76 -0.32 2.51
N CYS A 136 -9.78 0.69 3.39
CA CYS A 136 -10.83 1.70 3.43
C CYS A 136 -10.91 2.50 2.13
N LEU A 137 -9.76 2.98 1.61
CA LEU A 137 -9.70 3.68 0.32
C LEU A 137 -10.25 2.80 -0.83
N TRP A 138 -9.90 1.51 -0.85
CA TRP A 138 -10.40 0.59 -1.88
C TRP A 138 -11.91 0.38 -1.78
N ASN A 139 -12.44 0.30 -0.56
CA ASN A 139 -13.88 0.23 -0.34
C ASN A 139 -14.59 1.50 -0.84
N ASP A 140 -14.01 2.68 -0.63
CA ASP A 140 -14.58 3.94 -1.12
C ASP A 140 -14.55 4.03 -2.65
N LEU A 141 -13.49 3.53 -3.29
CA LEU A 141 -13.31 3.54 -4.75
C LEU A 141 -14.02 2.39 -5.48
N GLN A 142 -14.53 1.38 -4.76
CA GLN A 142 -15.06 0.14 -5.38
C GLN A 142 -16.16 0.38 -6.41
N HIS A 143 -16.98 1.41 -6.20
CA HIS A 143 -18.10 1.77 -7.08
C HIS A 143 -17.63 2.28 -8.46
N LEU A 144 -16.36 2.70 -8.57
CA LEU A 144 -15.77 3.13 -9.83
C LEU A 144 -15.27 1.97 -10.69
N ILE A 145 -15.04 0.79 -10.11
CA ILE A 145 -14.47 -0.37 -10.82
C ILE A 145 -15.24 -0.67 -12.12
N PRO A 146 -16.59 -0.80 -12.13
CA PRO A 146 -17.32 -1.15 -13.35
C PRO A 146 -17.11 -0.15 -14.49
N ASN A 147 -17.05 1.15 -14.15
CA ASN A 147 -16.92 2.23 -15.13
C ASN A 147 -15.47 2.39 -15.60
N LEU A 148 -14.51 2.36 -14.68
CA LEU A 148 -13.10 2.59 -14.99
C LEU A 148 -12.50 1.46 -15.82
N CYS A 149 -12.96 0.23 -15.62
CA CYS A 149 -12.54 -0.91 -16.43
C CYS A 149 -12.77 -0.68 -17.94
N VAL A 150 -13.87 -0.04 -18.33
CA VAL A 150 -14.20 0.19 -19.75
C VAL A 150 -13.75 1.57 -20.27
N THR A 151 -13.12 2.37 -19.42
CA THR A 151 -12.77 3.77 -19.71
C THR A 151 -11.38 3.89 -20.34
N ARG A 152 -11.16 4.94 -21.14
CA ARG A 152 -9.84 5.22 -21.73
C ARG A 152 -8.84 5.67 -20.65
N PHE A 153 -7.55 5.42 -20.90
CA PHE A 153 -6.47 5.69 -19.96
C PHE A 153 -6.52 7.06 -19.28
N HIS A 154 -6.51 8.15 -20.07
CA HIS A 154 -6.50 9.50 -19.50
C HIS A 154 -7.78 9.86 -18.75
N GLN A 155 -8.94 9.36 -19.19
CA GLN A 155 -10.21 9.58 -18.51
C GLN A 155 -10.25 8.82 -17.19
N CYS A 156 -9.70 7.60 -17.15
CA CYS A 156 -9.58 6.81 -15.93
C CYS A 156 -8.72 7.53 -14.89
N LEU A 157 -7.52 7.99 -15.27
CA LEU A 157 -6.65 8.75 -14.39
C LEU A 157 -7.34 10.02 -13.86
N PHE A 158 -7.98 10.78 -14.75
CA PHE A 158 -8.69 12.00 -14.37
C PHE A 158 -9.82 11.75 -13.36
N VAL A 159 -10.63 10.70 -13.57
CA VAL A 159 -11.70 10.34 -12.64
C VAL A 159 -11.15 9.87 -11.30
N LEU A 160 -10.07 9.08 -11.31
CA LEU A 160 -9.39 8.64 -10.09
C LEU A 160 -8.84 9.82 -9.29
N ASP A 161 -8.13 10.75 -9.95
CA ASP A 161 -7.59 11.95 -9.32
C ASP A 161 -8.69 12.78 -8.66
N LEU A 162 -9.78 13.06 -9.40
CA LEU A 162 -10.92 13.81 -8.86
C LEU A 162 -11.58 13.10 -7.67
N GLN A 163 -11.75 11.78 -7.75
CA GLN A 163 -12.39 11.04 -6.66
C GLN A 163 -11.49 11.00 -5.42
N ILE A 164 -10.18 10.83 -5.58
CA ILE A 164 -9.23 10.83 -4.48
C ILE A 164 -9.20 12.22 -3.81
N GLU A 165 -9.14 13.30 -4.60
CA GLU A 165 -9.19 14.67 -4.07
C GLU A 165 -10.49 14.94 -3.31
N HIS A 166 -11.62 14.44 -3.83
CA HIS A 166 -12.91 14.53 -3.14
C HIS A 166 -12.92 13.77 -1.82
N LEU A 167 -12.40 12.54 -1.79
CA LEU A 167 -12.30 11.73 -0.58
C LEU A 167 -11.38 12.37 0.46
N ASP A 168 -10.25 12.94 0.05
CA ASP A 168 -9.34 13.65 0.95
C ASP A 168 -10.03 14.88 1.57
N CYS A 169 -10.80 15.64 0.78
CA CYS A 169 -11.57 16.77 1.30
C CYS A 169 -12.61 16.33 2.35
N LEU A 170 -13.34 15.24 2.11
CA LEU A 170 -14.29 14.69 3.07
C LEU A 170 -13.61 14.21 4.36
N LYS A 171 -12.47 13.52 4.24
CA LYS A 171 -11.69 13.06 5.40
C LYS A 171 -11.13 14.23 6.20
N MET A 172 -10.70 15.31 5.54
CA MET A 172 -10.21 16.52 6.22
C MET A 172 -11.31 17.20 7.05
N GLN A 173 -12.55 17.20 6.56
CA GLN A 173 -13.69 17.70 7.34
C GLN A 173 -13.94 16.88 8.61
N GLN A 174 -13.57 15.60 8.60
CA GLN A 174 -13.70 14.66 9.71
C GLN A 174 -12.42 14.56 10.57
N ALA A 175 -11.39 15.36 10.29
CA ALA A 175 -10.11 15.31 11.02
C ALA A 175 -10.29 15.57 12.54
N GLY A 176 -11.28 16.38 12.93
CA GLY A 176 -11.61 16.59 14.33
C GLY A 176 -12.05 15.30 15.05
N VAL A 177 -12.86 14.47 14.38
CA VAL A 177 -13.32 13.17 14.91
C VAL A 177 -12.14 12.19 15.01
N TRP A 178 -11.17 12.29 14.11
CA TRP A 178 -9.96 11.48 14.17
C TRP A 178 -9.11 11.81 15.40
N LEU A 179 -8.96 13.09 15.74
CA LEU A 179 -8.20 13.53 16.93
C LEU A 179 -8.85 13.16 18.27
N GLU A 180 -10.15 12.84 18.29
CA GLU A 180 -10.84 12.38 19.50
C GLU A 180 -10.54 10.91 19.86
N LYS A 181 -9.96 10.13 18.94
CA LYS A 181 -9.59 8.73 19.14
C LYS A 181 -8.20 8.57 19.75
#